data_AF-A0A2A2JHL8-F1
#
_entry.id   AF-A0A2A2JHL8-F1
#
_cell.length_a   1.000
_cell.length_b   1.000
_cell.length_c   1.000
_cell.angle_alpha   90.00
_cell.angle_beta   90.00
_cell.angle_gamma   90.00
#
_symmetry.space_group_name_H-M   'P 1'
#
loop_
_entity.id
_entity.type
_entity.pdbx_description
1 polymer ?
#
loop_
_entity_poly.entity_id
_entity_poly.type
_entity_poly.pdbx_seq_one_letter_code
_entity_poly.pdbx_strand_id
1 'polypeptide(L)' 'MIFEACVSKFADNCKLWPNPKIQLPNVTESMQAIIDGLDYLTCVPEYRSDGPVCRCCCHPYTPNPYTFECELKPYLNGR' A
#
# COMPACT_ATOMS: atom_id res chain seq x y z
N MET A 1 -19.10 20.89 -0.02
CA MET A 1 -17.83 20.29 0.48
C MET A 1 -17.93 18.79 0.26
N ILE A 2 -17.22 18.25 -0.73
CA ILE A 2 -17.15 16.81 -0.98
C ILE A 2 -15.86 16.33 -0.31
N PHE A 3 -15.97 15.37 0.61
CA PHE A 3 -14.82 14.70 1.24
C PHE A 3 -14.14 13.80 0.21
N GLU A 4 -13.24 14.34 -0.60
CA GLU A 4 -12.38 13.55 -1.50
C GLU A 4 -11.17 12.93 -0.77
N ALA A 5 -11.08 13.03 0.56
CA ALA A 5 -9.92 12.58 1.33
C ALA A 5 -9.67 11.06 1.29
N CYS A 6 -10.64 10.27 0.80
CA CYS A 6 -10.55 8.81 0.71
C CYS A 6 -10.72 8.26 -0.71
N VAL A 7 -10.58 9.09 -1.76
CA VAL A 7 -10.55 8.56 -3.14
C VAL A 7 -9.10 8.22 -3.46
N SER A 8 -8.77 6.93 -3.42
CA SER A 8 -7.47 6.39 -3.83
C SER A 8 -7.20 6.81 -5.28
N LYS A 9 -6.40 7.87 -5.46
CA LYS A 9 -5.88 8.25 -6.78
C LYS A 9 -4.79 7.25 -7.14
N PHE A 10 -4.81 6.79 -8.38
CA PHE A 10 -3.80 5.89 -8.93
C PHE A 10 -2.39 6.34 -8.52
N ALA A 11 -1.62 5.43 -7.92
CA ALA A 11 -0.25 5.67 -7.54
C ALA A 11 0.68 4.88 -8.46
N ASP A 12 1.66 5.56 -9.06
CA ASP A 12 2.75 4.90 -9.79
C ASP A 12 3.38 3.81 -8.90
N ASN A 13 3.58 2.62 -9.47
CA ASN A 13 4.11 1.44 -8.79
C ASN A 13 3.23 0.90 -7.65
N CYS A 14 1.91 1.12 -7.70
CA CYS A 14 0.94 0.55 -6.76
C CYS A 14 1.10 0.98 -5.30
N LYS A 15 1.80 2.08 -5.02
CA LYS A 15 1.97 2.60 -3.65
C LYS A 15 0.74 3.39 -3.20
N LEU A 16 -0.34 2.68 -2.86
CA LEU A 16 -1.61 3.27 -2.44
C LEU A 16 -1.55 3.89 -1.04
N TRP A 17 -0.98 3.17 -0.06
CA TRP A 17 -0.85 3.62 1.32
C TRP A 17 0.24 2.84 2.08
N PRO A 18 0.97 3.44 3.03
CA PRO A 18 1.13 4.88 3.25
C PRO A 18 1.81 5.54 2.04
N ASN A 19 1.23 6.65 1.57
CA ASN A 19 1.77 7.38 0.43
C ASN A 19 2.28 8.76 0.90
N PRO A 20 3.60 8.94 1.05
CA PRO A 20 4.17 10.20 1.54
C PRO A 20 3.98 11.38 0.57
N LYS A 21 3.50 11.11 -0.65
CA LYS A 21 3.11 12.16 -1.61
C LYS A 21 1.76 12.80 -1.25
N ILE A 22 0.93 12.13 -0.42
CA ILE A 22 -0.33 12.68 0.09
C ILE A 22 0.00 13.50 1.33
N GLN A 23 -0.09 14.83 1.22
CA GLN A 23 0.04 15.70 2.38
C GLN A 23 -1.21 15.59 3.25
N LEU A 24 -1.01 15.27 4.53
CA LEU A 24 -2.07 15.25 5.53
C LEU A 24 -2.02 16.57 6.33
N PRO A 25 -2.79 17.59 5.95
CA PRO A 25 -2.78 18.85 6.68
C PRO A 25 -3.33 18.64 8.10
N ASN A 26 -2.75 19.34 9.08
CA ASN A 26 -3.14 19.29 10.49
C ASN A 26 -2.85 17.96 11.22
N VAL A 27 -1.86 17.21 10.74
CA VAL A 27 -1.32 16.02 11.44
C VAL A 27 -0.03 16.41 12.15
N THR A 28 0.10 16.05 13.42
CA THR A 28 1.35 16.28 14.18
C THR A 28 2.47 15.38 13.64
N GLU A 29 3.72 15.81 13.78
CA GLU A 29 4.88 15.00 13.35
C GLU A 29 4.87 13.59 13.96
N SER A 30 4.50 13.47 15.23
CA SER A 30 4.36 12.19 15.92
C SER A 30 3.31 11.26 15.30
N MET A 31 2.18 11.81 14.86
CA MET A 31 1.11 11.04 14.22
C MET A 31 1.48 10.69 12.78
N GLN A 32 2.16 11.60 12.07
CA GLN A 32 2.68 11.33 10.73
C GLN A 32 3.66 10.15 10.77
N ALA A 33 4.58 10.11 11.74
CA ALA A 33 5.52 9.01 11.91
C ALA A 33 4.81 7.66 12.16
N ILE A 34 3.70 7.66 12.91
CA ILE A 34 2.88 6.46 13.12
C ILE A 34 2.25 6.03 11.80
N ILE A 35 1.63 6.96 11.05
CA ILE A 35 0.97 6.68 9.77
C ILE A 35 1.97 6.14 8.75
N ASP A 36 3.14 6.75 8.64
CA ASP A 36 4.20 6.35 7.71
C ASP A 36 4.77 4.96 8.04
N GLY A 37 4.70 4.56 9.32
CA GLY A 37 5.10 3.24 9.81
C GLY A 37 4.01 2.16 9.72
N LEU A 38 2.78 2.49 9.28
CA LEU A 38 1.70 1.51 9.16
C LEU A 38 1.98 0.51 8.04
N ASP A 39 2.35 -0.71 8.44
CA ASP A 39 2.42 -1.83 7.51
C ASP A 39 1.04 -2.46 7.32
N TYR A 40 0.13 -1.73 6.65
CA TYR A 40 -1.27 -2.14 6.46
C TYR A 40 -1.50 -2.88 5.14
N LEU A 41 -1.00 -2.32 4.04
CA LEU A 41 -1.27 -2.79 2.68
C LEU A 41 0.05 -2.85 1.88
N THR A 42 0.31 -3.96 1.21
CA THR A 42 1.47 -4.13 0.34
C THR A 42 0.99 -4.52 -1.06
N CYS A 43 1.47 -3.82 -2.09
CA CYS A 43 1.02 -4.02 -3.47
C CYS A 43 2.19 -4.18 -4.45
N VAL A 44 1.97 -4.94 -5.52
CA VAL A 44 2.89 -5.06 -6.67
C VAL A 44 2.13 -4.82 -7.99
N PRO A 45 2.75 -4.21 -9.00
CA PRO A 45 2.15 -4.07 -10.32
C PRO A 45 2.19 -5.39 -11.09
N GLU A 46 1.08 -5.73 -11.71
CA GLU A 46 0.99 -6.79 -12.73
C GLU A 46 0.71 -6.12 -14.08
N TYR A 47 1.63 -6.28 -15.02
CA TYR A 47 1.50 -5.74 -16.37
C TYR A 47 0.83 -6.77 -17.27
N ARG A 48 -0.44 -6.54 -17.60
CA ARG A 48 -1.21 -7.38 -18.52
C ARG A 48 -1.45 -6.69 -19.86
N SER A 49 -1.90 -7.45 -20.84
CA SER A 49 -2.29 -6.96 -22.17
C SER A 49 -3.54 -6.06 -22.15
N ASP A 50 -4.41 -6.23 -21.15
CA ASP A 50 -5.61 -5.41 -20.91
C ASP A 50 -5.35 -4.17 -20.04
N GLY A 51 -4.11 -4.01 -19.55
CA GLY A 51 -3.65 -2.85 -18.79
C GLY A 51 -2.94 -3.23 -17.48
N PRO A 52 -2.18 -2.29 -16.89
CA PRO A 52 -1.53 -2.53 -15.61
C PRO A 52 -2.58 -2.59 -14.48
N VAL A 53 -2.47 -3.59 -13.62
CA VAL A 53 -3.30 -3.73 -12.41
C VAL A 53 -2.41 -3.82 -11.17
N CYS A 54 -2.94 -3.42 -10.02
CA CYS A 54 -2.25 -3.56 -8.75
C CYS A 54 -2.77 -4.77 -7.97
N ARG A 55 -1.85 -5.67 -7.60
CA ARG A 55 -2.12 -6.83 -6.76
C ARG A 55 -1.71 -6.48 -5.34
N CYS A 56 -2.69 -6.41 -4.44
CA CYS A 56 -2.45 -5.98 -3.07
C CYS A 56 -2.85 -7.07 -2.07
N CYS A 57 -2.08 -7.17 -0.99
CA CYS A 57 -2.40 -7.98 0.18
C CYS A 57 -2.34 -7.12 1.44
N CYS A 58 -3.25 -7.38 2.37
CA CYS A 58 -3.23 -6.76 3.69
C CYS A 58 -2.29 -7.54 4.62
N HIS A 59 -1.73 -6.85 5.61
CA HIS A 59 -1.01 -7.49 6.71
C HIS A 59 -1.83 -8.64 7.33
N PRO A 60 -1.24 -9.81 7.65
CA PRO A 60 0.20 -10.14 7.69
C PRO A 60 0.82 -10.63 6.37
N TYR A 61 0.14 -10.43 5.23
CA TYR A 61 0.54 -11.01 3.95
C TYR A 61 1.16 -9.98 3.00
N THR A 62 2.04 -10.44 2.13
CA THR A 62 2.62 -9.69 1.02
C THR A 62 2.32 -10.44 -0.29
N PRO A 63 2.02 -9.73 -1.40
CA PRO A 63 1.85 -10.38 -2.68
C PRO A 63 3.18 -10.93 -3.18
N ASN A 64 3.17 -12.16 -3.70
CA ASN A 64 4.29 -12.73 -4.46
C ASN A 64 4.39 -12.00 -5.81
N PRO A 65 5.55 -11.48 -6.21
CA PRO A 65 5.69 -10.69 -7.44
C PRO A 65 5.56 -11.50 -8.73
N TYR A 66 5.58 -12.84 -8.65
CA TYR A 66 5.50 -13.74 -9.80
C TYR A 66 4.16 -14.47 -9.89
N THR A 67 3.59 -14.92 -8.77
CA THR A 67 2.30 -15.62 -8.74
C THR A 67 1.12 -14.70 -8.41
N PHE A 68 1.40 -13.53 -7.82
CA PHE A 68 0.41 -12.59 -7.30
C PHE A 68 -0.47 -13.13 -6.16
N GLU A 69 -0.12 -14.29 -5.60
CA GLU A 69 -0.76 -14.84 -4.42
C GLU A 69 -0.27 -14.15 -3.14
N CYS A 70 -1.09 -14.14 -2.09
CA CYS A 70 -0.73 -13.55 -0.81
C CYS A 70 0.05 -14.57 0.04
N GLU A 71 1.31 -14.26 0.33
CA GLU A 71 2.20 -15.07 1.17
C GLU A 71 2.47 -14.39 2.51
N LEU A 72 2.72 -15.17 3.56
CA LEU A 72 3.02 -14.60 4.88
C LEU A 72 4.31 -13.78 4.79
N LYS A 73 4.33 -12.59 5.41
CA LYS A 73 5.51 -11.75 5.38
C LYS A 73 6.72 -12.48 6.00
N PRO A 74 7.92 -12.41 5.38
CA PRO A 74 9.10 -13.17 5.83
C PRO A 74 9.49 -12.95 7.28
N TYR A 75 9.32 -11.72 7.79
CA TYR A 75 9.63 -11.37 9.19
C TYR A 75 8.64 -11.95 10.21
N LEU A 76 7.48 -12.44 9.77
CA LEU A 76 6.52 -13.19 10.59
C LEU A 76 6.73 -14.69 10.51
N ASN A 77 7.57 -15.16 9.57
CA ASN A 77 7.83 -16.59 9.33
C ASN A 77 8.86 -17.19 10.30
N GLY A 78 9.23 -16.48 11.37
CA GLY A 78 9.84 -17.06 12.58
C GLY A 78 11.16 -17.82 12.40
N ARG A 79 12.15 -17.21 11.75
CA ARG A 79 13.57 -17.54 11.96
C ARG A 79 14.32 -16.36 12.52
#